data_AF-A0A7N2N6T9-F1
#
_entry.id   AF-A0A7N2N6T9-F1
#
_cell.length_a   1.000
_cell.length_b   1.000
_cell.length_c   1.000
_cell.angle_alpha   90.00
_cell.angle_beta   90.00
_cell.angle_gamma   90.00
#
_symmetry.space_group_name_H-M   'P 1'
#
loop_
_entity.id
_entity.type
_entity.pdbx_description
1 polymer ?
#
loop_
_entity_poly.entity_id
_entity_poly.type
_entity_poly.pdbx_seq_one_letter_code
_entity_poly.pdbx_strand_id
1 'polypeptide(L)' 'MGGQKIGIMVILLCGAILLGSVNPTNACPQYCLDYAYMTCPSSGSQKLDPACNCCLAQGCTLYLADGTSTYCD' A
#
# COMPACT_ATOMS: atom_id res chain seq x y z
N MET A 1 -34.03 24.86 -33.66
CA MET A 1 -32.80 24.61 -32.87
C MET A 1 -33.22 24.07 -31.50
N GLY A 2 -33.09 22.77 -31.22
CA GLY A 2 -33.57 22.29 -29.90
C GLY A 2 -33.37 20.82 -29.50
N GLY A 3 -32.74 19.96 -30.31
CA GLY A 3 -32.67 18.51 -30.02
C GLY A 3 -31.32 17.98 -29.50
N GLN A 4 -30.25 18.77 -29.54
CA GLN A 4 -28.87 18.24 -29.44
C GLN A 4 -28.23 18.34 -28.05
N LYS A 5 -28.96 18.89 -27.07
CA LYS A 5 -28.42 19.21 -25.73
C LYS A 5 -28.64 18.09 -24.69
N ILE A 6 -29.63 17.23 -24.91
CA ILE A 6 -30.06 16.20 -23.94
C ILE A 6 -29.09 15.01 -23.95
N GLY A 7 -28.62 14.58 -25.13
CA GLY A 7 -27.69 13.45 -25.25
C GLY A 7 -26.33 13.69 -24.59
N ILE A 8 -25.82 14.92 -24.65
CA ILE A 8 -24.54 15.31 -24.03
C ILE A 8 -24.65 15.27 -22.50
N MET A 9 -25.78 15.71 -21.94
CA MET A 9 -26.00 15.71 -20.49
C MET A 9 -26.08 14.29 -19.91
N VAL A 10 -26.69 13.34 -20.64
CA VAL A 10 -26.76 11.92 -20.22
C VAL A 10 -25.38 11.26 -20.26
N ILE A 11 -24.57 11.53 -21.28
CA ILE A 11 -23.20 11.00 -21.39
C ILE A 11 -22.31 11.55 -20.25
N LEU A 12 -22.43 12.84 -19.95
CA LEU A 12 -21.69 13.48 -18.84
C LEU A 12 -22.08 12.90 -17.48
N LEU A 13 -23.37 12.64 -17.24
CA LEU A 13 -23.86 12.05 -15.99
C LEU A 13 -23.43 10.59 -15.84
N CYS A 14 -23.45 9.79 -16.92
CA CYS A 14 -22.96 8.40 -16.86
C CYS A 14 -21.44 8.31 -16.70
N GLY A 15 -20.68 9.23 -17.30
CA GLY A 15 -19.22 9.25 -17.19
C GLY A 15 -18.72 9.57 -15.77
N ALA A 16 -19.44 10.41 -15.02
CA ALA A 16 -19.07 10.79 -13.66
C ALA A 16 -19.26 9.65 -12.64
N ILE A 17 -20.17 8.71 -12.89
CA ILE A 17 -20.45 7.57 -11.98
C ILE A 17 -19.38 6.48 -12.12
N LEU A 18 -18.71 6.39 -13.28
CA LEU A 18 -17.65 5.41 -13.55
C LEU A 18 -16.26 5.85 -13.09
N LEU A 19 -16.09 7.12 -12.70
CA LEU A 19 -14.90 7.61 -11.99
C LEU A 19 -15.01 7.22 -10.50
N GLY A 20 -15.24 5.93 -10.25
CA GLY A 20 -15.13 5.33 -8.94
C GLY A 20 -13.73 5.61 -8.40
N SER A 21 -13.68 6.08 -7.16
CA SER A 21 -12.44 6.35 -6.43
C SER A 21 -11.52 5.13 -6.51
N VAL A 22 -10.45 5.26 -7.30
CA VAL A 22 -9.27 4.42 -7.14
C VAL A 22 -8.70 4.80 -5.78
N ASN A 23 -9.19 4.12 -4.75
CA ASN A 23 -8.46 4.07 -3.49
C ASN A 23 -7.13 3.44 -3.88
N PRO A 24 -5.98 4.12 -3.70
CA PRO A 24 -4.71 3.45 -3.82
C PRO A 24 -4.71 2.38 -2.74
N THR A 25 -5.12 1.16 -3.08
CA THR A 25 -4.77 0.00 -2.29
C THR A 25 -3.26 0.04 -2.26
N ASN A 26 -2.68 0.23 -1.08
CA ASN A 26 -1.23 0.39 -0.90
C ASN A 26 -0.55 -0.82 -1.53
N ALA A 27 -0.16 -0.69 -2.79
CA ALA A 27 0.42 -1.76 -3.57
C ALA A 27 1.84 -1.92 -3.06
N CYS A 28 2.05 -2.91 -2.19
CA CYS A 28 3.39 -3.17 -1.70
C CYS A 28 4.26 -3.68 -2.86
N PRO A 29 5.46 -3.11 -3.04
CA PRO A 29 6.39 -3.62 -4.02
C PRO A 29 6.75 -5.07 -3.67
N GLN A 30 6.97 -5.89 -4.70
CA GLN A 30 7.24 -7.33 -4.56
C GLN A 30 8.75 -7.66 -4.47
N TYR A 31 9.62 -6.67 -4.27
CA TYR A 31 11.02 -6.94 -3.97
C TYR A 31 11.19 -7.26 -2.49
N CYS A 32 12.05 -8.24 -2.20
CA CYS A 32 12.47 -8.54 -0.84
C CYS A 32 13.88 -8.05 -0.61
N LEU A 33 14.06 -7.40 0.53
CA LEU A 33 15.37 -7.05 1.05
C LEU A 33 15.83 -8.17 1.99
N ASP A 34 17.14 -8.35 2.09
CA ASP A 34 17.75 -9.45 2.83
C ASP A 34 17.88 -9.09 4.32
N TYR A 35 16.73 -9.13 5.01
CA TYR A 35 16.65 -8.96 6.46
C TYR A 35 16.86 -10.31 7.16
N ALA A 36 17.55 -10.29 8.30
CA ALA A 36 17.84 -11.47 9.09
C ALA A 36 16.70 -11.83 10.07
N TYR A 37 16.08 -10.83 10.68
CA TYR A 37 14.92 -11.01 11.57
C TYR A 37 14.17 -9.68 11.74
N MET A 38 12.98 -9.75 12.34
CA MET A 38 12.22 -8.56 12.75
C MET A 38 11.76 -8.60 14.20
N THR A 39 11.46 -7.44 14.75
CA THR A 39 10.76 -7.30 16.05
C THR A 39 9.58 -6.35 15.89
N CYS A 40 8.43 -6.74 16.42
CA CYS A 40 7.21 -5.93 16.40
C CYS A 40 6.74 -5.66 17.84
N PRO A 41 6.21 -4.46 18.15
CA PRO A 41 5.71 -4.13 19.49
C PRO A 41 4.68 -5.13 20.02
N SER A 42 3.84 -5.68 19.15
CA SER A 42 2.82 -6.69 19.47
C SER A 42 3.39 -8.01 20.01
N SER A 43 4.63 -8.34 19.66
CA SER A 43 5.35 -9.55 20.10
C SER A 43 6.50 -9.23 21.06
N GLY A 44 6.60 -7.97 21.51
CA GLY A 44 7.68 -7.51 22.38
C GLY A 44 9.05 -7.67 21.75
N SER A 45 9.96 -8.36 22.45
CA SER A 45 11.36 -8.54 22.03
C SER A 45 11.62 -9.88 21.30
N GLN A 46 10.56 -10.60 20.92
CA GLN A 46 10.70 -11.84 20.17
C GLN A 46 11.27 -11.56 18.77
N LYS A 47 12.28 -12.34 18.38
CA LYS A 47 12.78 -12.35 17.00
C LYS A 47 11.85 -13.19 16.13
N LEU A 48 11.24 -12.56 15.14
CA LEU A 48 10.32 -13.18 14.19
C LEU A 48 11.00 -13.29 12.81
N ASP A 49 10.47 -14.18 11.97
CA ASP A 49 10.81 -14.20 10.55
C ASP A 49 10.55 -12.82 9.94
N PRO A 50 11.51 -12.26 9.20
CA PRO A 50 11.37 -10.91 8.67
C PRO A 50 10.36 -10.87 7.52
N ALA A 51 9.59 -9.80 7.46
CA ALA A 51 8.83 -9.51 6.26
C ALA A 51 9.78 -9.08 5.12
N CYS A 52 9.31 -9.28 3.89
CA CYS A 52 10.03 -8.98 2.66
C CYS A 52 10.46 -7.50 2.55
N ASN A 53 9.64 -6.55 3.00
CA ASN A 53 9.96 -5.12 3.04
C ASN A 53 9.06 -4.36 4.04
N CYS A 54 9.37 -3.08 4.28
CA CYS A 54 8.64 -2.25 5.24
C CYS A 54 7.15 -2.05 4.92
N CYS A 55 6.73 -2.14 3.66
CA CYS A 55 5.31 -2.02 3.33
C CYS A 55 4.48 -3.17 3.95
N LEU A 56 5.11 -4.33 4.16
CA LEU A 56 4.48 -5.50 4.80
C LEU A 56 4.76 -5.59 6.31
N ALA A 57 5.69 -4.79 6.83
CA ALA A 57 6.12 -4.81 8.24
C ALA A 57 5.83 -3.49 8.98
N GLN A 58 4.74 -2.81 8.65
CA GLN A 58 4.38 -1.54 9.30
C GLN A 58 4.29 -1.68 10.83
N GLY A 59 4.93 -0.74 11.51
CA GLY A 59 5.07 -0.71 12.96
C GLY A 59 6.13 -1.66 13.53
N CYS A 60 6.94 -2.33 12.70
CA CYS A 60 8.00 -3.24 13.13
C CYS A 60 9.40 -2.69 12.81
N THR A 61 10.42 -3.24 13.47
CA THR A 61 11.83 -3.00 13.13
C THR A 61 12.40 -4.22 12.42
N LEU A 62 12.96 -4.01 11.23
CA LEU A 62 13.67 -5.00 10.43
C LEU A 62 15.17 -4.89 10.69
N TYR A 63 15.86 -6.01 10.90
CA TYR A 63 17.29 -6.08 11.18
C TYR A 63 18.00 -6.82 10.06
N LEU A 64 19.10 -6.26 9.56
CA LEU A 64 19.92 -6.85 8.51
C LEU A 64 21.05 -7.69 9.12
N ALA A 65 21.62 -8.59 8.31
CA ALA A 65 22.74 -9.42 8.73
C ALA A 65 24.02 -8.63 9.03
N ASP A 66 24.16 -7.42 8.50
CA ASP A 66 25.29 -6.51 8.75
C ASP A 66 25.19 -5.77 10.10
N GLY A 67 24.11 -5.99 10.86
CA GLY A 67 23.86 -5.36 12.16
C GLY A 67 23.12 -4.03 12.07
N THR A 68 22.78 -3.54 10.88
CA THR A 68 21.92 -2.36 10.71
C THR A 68 20.44 -2.71 10.91
N SER A 69 19.63 -1.70 11.21
CA SER A 69 18.19 -1.88 11.44
C SER A 69 17.38 -0.71 10.91
N THR A 70 16.13 -0.97 10.50
CA THR A 70 15.20 0.05 10.01
C THR A 70 13.84 -0.14 10.68
N TYR A 71 13.31 0.94 11.27
CA TYR A 71 11.93 1.00 11.73
C TYR A 71 11.01 1.32 10.54
N CYS A 72 9.94 0.56 10.40
CA CYS A 72 8.95 0.70 9.33
C CYS A 72 7.71 1.43 9.88
N ASP A 73 7.43 2.64 9.39
CA ASP A 73 6.24 3.44 9.72
C ASP A 73 5.00 3.03 8.90
#